data_AF-K1TSH5-F1
#
_entry.id   AF-K1TSH5-F1
#
_cell.length_a   1.000
_cell.length_b   1.000
_cell.length_c   1.000
_cell.angle_alpha   90.00
_cell.angle_beta   90.00
_cell.angle_gamma   90.00
#
_symmetry.space_group_name_H-M   'P 1'
#
loop_
_entity.id
_entity.type
_entity.pdbx_description
1 polymer ?
#
loop_
_entity_poly.entity_id
_entity_poly.type
_entity_poly.pdbx_seq_one_letter_code
_entity_poly.pdbx_strand_id
1 'polypeptide(L)'
;DFRKSKIAECYEMYQKELKKSDAMDFDDIIFNTVKLLEENEDVRDLYQTQFKYVMVDEYQDTNHAQYVLTSLLADKYKNICVVGDDDQSIYRFRGATIENILSFENHYKGAKVIRLEENYRSTQNILDGANAVISHNKNRKGKTLFTRSGSGDKIVYKTVMSESEESQYIIDEIIQKC
;
A
#
# COMPACT_ATOMS: atom_id res chain seq x y z
N ASP A 1 -27.77 16.52 5.13
CA ASP A 1 -27.69 15.84 3.82
C ASP A 1 -28.54 14.58 3.88
N PHE A 2 -29.71 14.60 3.24
CA PHE A 2 -30.70 13.52 3.31
C PHE A 2 -30.15 12.17 2.82
N ARG A 3 -29.31 12.18 1.77
CA ARG A 3 -28.72 10.96 1.21
C ARG A 3 -27.79 10.27 2.20
N LYS A 4 -26.91 11.03 2.85
CA LYS A 4 -25.99 10.48 3.86
C LYS A 4 -26.73 9.86 5.05
N SER A 5 -27.81 10.50 5.49
CA SER A 5 -28.68 9.94 6.55
C SER A 5 -29.26 8.59 6.14
N LYS A 6 -29.77 8.47 4.92
CA LYS A 6 -30.33 7.19 4.44
C LYS A 6 -29.28 6.11 4.27
N ILE A 7 -28.07 6.45 3.79
CA ILE A 7 -26.96 5.49 3.74
C ILE A 7 -26.60 5.00 5.15
N ALA A 8 -26.56 5.89 6.15
CA ALA A 8 -26.28 5.51 7.53
C ALA A 8 -27.36 4.57 8.10
N GLU A 9 -28.64 4.86 7.87
CA GLU A 9 -29.75 3.98 8.27
C GLU A 9 -29.63 2.59 7.62
N CYS A 10 -29.33 2.52 6.32
CA CYS A 10 -29.12 1.24 5.63
C CYS A 10 -27.90 0.48 6.17
N TYR A 11 -26.80 1.18 6.44
CA TYR A 11 -25.60 0.58 7.02
C TYR A 11 -25.86 0.01 8.42
N GLU A 12 -26.62 0.72 9.26
CA GLU A 12 -27.00 0.21 10.58
C GLU A 12 -27.85 -1.06 10.48
N MET A 13 -28.80 -1.10 9.53
CA MET A 13 -29.59 -2.31 9.26
C MET A 13 -28.72 -3.45 8.76
N TYR A 14 -27.78 -3.18 7.85
CA TYR A 14 -26.84 -4.16 7.33
C TYR A 14 -25.99 -4.79 8.45
N GLN A 15 -25.35 -3.98 9.29
CA GLN A 15 -24.55 -4.49 10.43
C GLN A 15 -25.42 -5.29 11.43
N LYS A 16 -26.70 -4.91 11.63
CA LYS A 16 -27.62 -5.67 12.47
C LYS A 16 -27.90 -7.06 11.90
N GLU A 17 -28.11 -7.17 10.59
CA GLU A 17 -28.35 -8.47 9.95
C GLU A 17 -27.09 -9.35 9.94
N LEU A 18 -25.91 -8.80 9.62
CA LEU A 18 -24.64 -9.53 9.73
C LEU A 18 -24.45 -10.14 11.13
N LYS A 19 -24.65 -9.32 12.17
CA LYS A 19 -24.52 -9.76 13.56
C LYS A 19 -25.54 -10.84 13.94
N LYS A 20 -26.79 -10.73 13.46
CA LYS A 20 -27.81 -11.77 13.69
C LYS A 20 -27.44 -13.09 13.02
N SER A 21 -26.76 -13.02 11.87
CA SER A 21 -26.30 -14.18 11.12
C SER A 21 -24.95 -14.75 11.57
N ASP A 22 -24.34 -14.20 12.62
CA ASP A 22 -22.99 -14.55 13.08
C ASP A 22 -21.95 -14.50 11.93
N ALA A 23 -22.08 -13.48 11.09
CA ALA A 23 -21.27 -13.28 9.89
C ALA A 23 -20.44 -12.00 9.99
N MET A 24 -19.32 -11.98 9.28
CA MET A 24 -18.46 -10.81 9.07
C MET A 24 -18.15 -10.66 7.59
N ASP A 25 -18.11 -9.43 7.10
CA ASP A 25 -17.55 -9.12 5.80
C ASP A 25 -16.01 -8.88 5.87
N PHE A 26 -15.39 -8.44 4.78
CA PHE A 26 -13.95 -8.22 4.73
C PHE A 26 -13.47 -7.07 5.62
N ASP A 27 -14.25 -6.00 5.72
CA ASP A 27 -13.88 -4.81 6.50
C ASP A 27 -14.08 -5.09 8.00
N ASP A 28 -15.11 -5.86 8.34
CA ASP A 28 -15.39 -6.36 9.69
C ASP A 28 -14.22 -7.14 10.29
N ILE A 29 -13.49 -7.93 9.50
CA ILE A 29 -12.34 -8.70 10.00
C ILE A 29 -11.32 -7.77 10.67
N ILE A 30 -10.98 -6.66 10.01
CA ILE A 30 -10.00 -5.70 10.52
C ILE A 30 -10.64 -4.84 11.61
N PHE A 31 -11.84 -4.32 11.36
CA PHE A 31 -12.53 -3.42 12.28
C PHE A 31 -12.81 -4.09 13.63
N ASN A 32 -13.38 -5.29 13.64
CA ASN A 32 -13.68 -6.02 14.86
C ASN A 32 -12.41 -6.48 15.58
N THR A 33 -11.32 -6.78 14.86
CA THR A 33 -10.01 -7.07 15.48
C THR A 33 -9.45 -5.84 16.18
N VAL A 34 -9.49 -4.67 15.55
CA VAL A 34 -9.08 -3.40 16.18
C VAL A 34 -9.91 -3.16 17.44
N LYS A 35 -11.23 -3.25 17.32
CA LYS A 35 -12.15 -3.06 18.44
C LYS A 35 -11.85 -4.03 19.61
N LEU A 36 -11.60 -5.31 19.31
CA LEU A 36 -11.24 -6.31 20.32
C LEU A 36 -9.96 -5.90 21.07
N LEU A 37 -8.92 -5.47 20.35
CA LEU A 37 -7.62 -5.09 20.93
C LEU A 37 -7.68 -3.74 21.67
N GLU A 38 -8.59 -2.84 21.30
CA GLU A 38 -8.83 -1.59 22.03
C GLU A 38 -9.59 -1.82 23.34
N GLU A 39 -10.63 -2.67 23.29
CA GLU A 39 -11.55 -2.89 24.42
C GLU A 39 -11.04 -3.95 25.43
N ASN A 40 -10.14 -4.85 25.03
CA ASN A 40 -9.68 -5.99 25.84
C ASN A 40 -8.15 -6.00 25.96
N GLU A 41 -7.66 -5.41 27.05
CA GLU A 41 -6.22 -5.25 27.30
C GLU A 41 -5.49 -6.59 27.47
N ASP A 42 -6.14 -7.60 28.04
CA ASP A 42 -5.58 -8.95 28.21
C ASP A 42 -5.33 -9.64 26.86
N VAL A 43 -6.28 -9.53 25.92
CA VAL A 43 -6.14 -10.04 24.56
C VAL A 43 -5.05 -9.26 23.82
N ARG A 44 -5.00 -7.93 23.98
CA ARG A 44 -3.95 -7.11 23.40
C ARG A 44 -2.57 -7.49 23.95
N ASP A 45 -2.43 -7.67 25.25
CA ASP A 45 -1.18 -8.03 25.90
C ASP A 45 -0.66 -9.40 25.44
N LEU A 46 -1.57 -10.36 25.25
CA LEU A 46 -1.28 -11.68 24.68
C LEU A 46 -0.61 -11.54 23.31
N TYR A 47 -1.24 -10.81 22.39
CA TYR A 47 -0.72 -10.64 21.03
C TYR A 47 0.52 -9.77 20.97
N GLN A 48 0.60 -8.70 21.77
CA GLN A 48 1.82 -7.89 21.86
C GLN A 48 3.00 -8.73 22.39
N THR A 49 2.76 -9.60 23.37
CA THR A 49 3.78 -10.51 23.92
C THR A 49 4.24 -11.55 22.91
N GLN A 50 3.33 -12.04 22.07
CA GLN A 50 3.64 -12.95 20.97
C GLN A 50 4.39 -12.23 19.83
N PHE A 51 3.90 -11.08 19.38
CA PHE A 51 4.43 -10.29 18.27
C PHE A 51 5.38 -9.20 18.74
N LYS A 52 6.54 -9.63 19.26
CA LYS A 52 7.58 -8.70 19.73
C LYS A 52 8.21 -7.84 18.64
N TYR A 53 8.09 -8.25 17.38
CA TYR A 53 8.59 -7.55 16.20
C TYR A 53 7.50 -7.57 15.13
N VAL A 54 7.11 -6.39 14.65
CA VAL A 54 6.07 -6.22 13.64
C VAL A 54 6.72 -5.72 12.36
N MET A 55 6.50 -6.43 11.25
CA MET A 55 6.98 -6.03 9.94
C MET A 55 5.79 -5.87 9.01
N VAL A 56 5.71 -4.72 8.33
CA VAL A 56 4.63 -4.42 7.39
C VAL A 56 5.25 -4.02 6.06
N ASP A 57 4.88 -4.74 5.01
CA ASP A 57 5.24 -4.41 3.63
C ASP A 57 4.11 -3.62 2.96
N GLU A 58 4.39 -2.97 1.84
CA GLU A 58 3.44 -2.15 1.07
C GLU A 58 2.70 -1.11 1.92
N TYR A 59 3.42 -0.48 2.87
CA TYR A 59 2.82 0.38 3.89
C TYR A 59 2.12 1.63 3.32
N GLN A 60 2.52 2.05 2.11
CA GLN A 60 1.90 3.18 1.40
C GLN A 60 0.41 2.94 1.06
N ASP A 61 -0.01 1.67 0.94
CA ASP A 61 -1.36 1.30 0.54
C ASP A 61 -2.27 0.97 1.73
N THR A 62 -1.79 1.22 2.96
CA THR A 62 -2.56 0.95 4.18
C THR A 62 -3.69 1.95 4.37
N ASN A 63 -4.84 1.46 4.82
CA ASN A 63 -5.96 2.31 5.27
C ASN A 63 -5.85 2.62 6.78
N HIS A 64 -6.75 3.45 7.29
CA HIS A 64 -6.73 3.86 8.70
C HIS A 64 -6.88 2.68 9.67
N ALA A 65 -7.78 1.73 9.41
CA ALA A 65 -8.00 0.58 10.29
C ALA A 65 -6.77 -0.33 10.36
N GLN A 66 -6.09 -0.57 9.24
CA GLN A 66 -4.83 -1.32 9.17
C GLN A 66 -3.70 -0.60 9.93
N TYR A 67 -3.63 0.72 9.81
CA TYR A 67 -2.70 1.53 10.59
C TYR A 67 -2.96 1.40 12.10
N VAL A 68 -4.21 1.51 12.55
CA VAL A 68 -4.56 1.36 13.97
C VAL A 68 -4.22 -0.04 14.47
N LEU A 69 -4.56 -1.08 13.70
CA LEU A 69 -4.22 -2.47 14.03
C LEU A 69 -2.72 -2.67 14.23
N THR A 70 -1.91 -2.25 13.26
CA THR A 70 -0.44 -2.40 13.33
C THR A 70 0.16 -1.59 14.47
N SER A 71 -0.40 -0.40 14.76
CA SER A 71 -0.01 0.41 15.92
C SER A 71 -0.32 -0.28 17.24
N LEU A 72 -1.53 -0.83 17.42
CA LEU A 72 -1.92 -1.53 18.64
C LEU A 72 -1.02 -2.75 18.90
N LEU A 73 -0.68 -3.50 17.86
CA LEU A 73 0.20 -4.67 17.99
C LEU A 73 1.64 -4.29 18.32
N ALA A 74 2.13 -3.16 17.79
CA ALA A 74 3.52 -2.73 18.00
C ALA A 74 3.74 -1.95 19.31
N ASP A 75 2.70 -1.36 19.92
CA ASP A 75 2.85 -0.31 20.94
C ASP A 75 3.66 -0.73 22.18
N LYS A 76 3.55 -1.99 22.63
CA LYS A 76 4.26 -2.49 23.84
C LYS A 76 5.78 -2.44 23.72
N TYR A 77 6.33 -2.88 22.58
CA TYR A 77 7.78 -2.98 22.38
C TYR A 77 8.32 -1.94 21.40
N LYS A 78 7.45 -1.34 20.58
CA LYS A 78 7.78 -0.36 19.53
C LYS A 78 8.81 -0.84 18.51
N ASN A 79 8.93 -2.17 18.37
CA ASN A 79 9.75 -2.82 17.38
C ASN A 79 8.94 -3.01 16.09
N ILE A 80 8.69 -1.92 15.38
CA ILE A 80 7.99 -1.94 14.11
C ILE A 80 8.92 -1.54 12.97
N CYS A 81 8.89 -2.31 11.89
CA CYS A 81 9.58 -2.02 10.64
C CYS A 81 8.53 -1.95 9.53
N VAL A 82 8.41 -0.80 8.88
CA VAL A 82 7.53 -0.64 7.72
C VAL A 82 8.36 -0.44 6.47
N VAL A 83 7.95 -1.08 5.39
CA VAL A 83 8.53 -0.95 4.06
C VAL A 83 7.45 -0.43 3.14
N GLY A 84 7.80 0.51 2.27
CA GLY A 84 6.86 1.05 1.30
C GLY A 84 7.48 2.12 0.43
N ASP A 85 6.73 2.50 -0.60
CA ASP A 85 7.14 3.46 -1.62
C ASP A 85 6.01 4.48 -1.86
N ASP A 86 6.23 5.75 -1.51
CA ASP A 86 5.25 6.81 -1.72
C ASP A 86 4.91 7.03 -3.20
N ASP A 87 5.83 6.76 -4.12
CA ASP A 87 5.61 6.86 -5.56
C ASP A 87 4.78 5.69 -6.12
N GLN A 88 4.53 4.62 -5.34
CA GLN A 88 3.76 3.42 -5.76
C GLN A 88 2.38 3.29 -5.11
N SER A 89 1.93 4.30 -4.35
CA SER A 89 0.59 4.29 -3.74
C SER A 89 -0.52 4.42 -4.80
N ILE A 90 -1.13 3.30 -5.20
CA ILE A 90 -2.21 3.26 -6.21
C ILE A 90 -3.59 2.91 -5.63
N TYR A 91 -3.68 2.52 -4.35
CA TYR A 91 -4.93 2.07 -3.74
C TYR A 91 -5.76 3.17 -3.05
N ARG A 92 -5.54 4.46 -3.36
CA ARG A 92 -6.30 5.57 -2.77
C ARG A 92 -7.83 5.40 -2.92
N PHE A 93 -8.30 4.82 -4.02
CA PHE A 93 -9.73 4.55 -4.25
C PHE A 93 -10.34 3.53 -3.27
N ARG A 94 -9.51 2.72 -2.60
CA ARG A 94 -9.91 1.78 -1.53
C ARG A 94 -9.69 2.33 -0.12
N GLY A 95 -9.41 3.63 0.00
CA GLY A 95 -9.16 4.28 1.30
C GLY A 95 -7.73 4.18 1.81
N ALA A 96 -6.78 3.76 0.97
CA ALA A 96 -5.36 3.88 1.30
C ALA A 96 -5.00 5.35 1.59
N THR A 97 -4.21 5.54 2.64
CA THR A 97 -3.86 6.86 3.17
C THR A 97 -2.34 7.01 3.13
N ILE A 98 -1.82 7.67 2.10
CA ILE A 98 -0.38 7.90 1.93
C ILE A 98 0.23 8.65 3.12
N GLU A 99 -0.59 9.41 3.84
CA GLU A 99 -0.20 10.09 5.06
C GLU A 99 0.31 9.12 6.14
N ASN A 100 -0.09 7.85 6.14
CA ASN A 100 0.41 6.83 7.08
C ASN A 100 1.93 6.65 6.95
N ILE A 101 2.43 6.43 5.73
CA ILE A 101 3.87 6.28 5.49
C ILE A 101 4.61 7.61 5.62
N LEU A 102 4.00 8.72 5.21
CA LEU A 102 4.62 10.04 5.30
C LEU A 102 4.80 10.51 6.75
N SER A 103 3.82 10.22 7.62
CA SER A 103 3.79 10.63 9.02
C SER A 103 4.43 9.64 10.00
N PHE A 104 4.95 8.50 9.51
CA PHE A 104 5.53 7.46 10.35
C PHE A 104 6.61 7.99 11.30
N GLU A 105 7.49 8.87 10.83
CA GLU A 105 8.55 9.50 11.62
C GLU A 105 8.01 10.42 12.74
N ASN A 106 6.83 11.00 12.53
CA ASN A 106 6.16 11.82 13.54
C ASN A 106 5.53 10.97 14.63
N HIS A 107 4.99 9.79 14.26
CA HIS A 107 4.39 8.84 15.19
C HIS A 107 5.46 8.11 16.01
N TYR A 108 6.43 7.50 15.33
CA TYR A 108 7.52 6.74 15.94
C TYR A 108 8.76 7.62 16.04
N LYS A 109 8.76 8.50 17.05
CA LYS A 109 9.90 9.39 17.32
C LYS A 109 11.19 8.57 17.51
N GLY A 110 12.20 8.88 16.71
CA GLY A 110 13.48 8.14 16.71
C GLY A 110 13.50 6.94 15.76
N ALA A 111 12.48 6.75 14.93
CA ALA A 111 12.51 5.77 13.85
C ALA A 111 13.73 6.00 12.94
N LYS A 112 14.44 4.91 12.64
CA LYS A 112 15.54 4.95 11.68
C LYS A 112 14.98 4.85 10.26
N VAL A 113 15.19 5.88 9.46
CA VAL A 113 14.82 5.88 8.04
C VAL A 113 16.00 5.37 7.21
N ILE A 114 15.73 4.37 6.36
CA ILE A 114 16.69 3.84 5.39
C ILE A 114 16.08 4.01 4.01
N ARG A 115 16.81 4.65 3.10
CA ARG A 115 16.41 4.82 1.70
C ARG A 115 17.19 3.83 0.82
N LEU A 116 16.47 3.05 0.03
CA LEU A 116 17.04 2.12 -0.94
C LEU A 116 16.86 2.71 -2.34
N GLU A 117 17.93 3.28 -2.90
CA GLU A 117 17.91 3.97 -4.19
C GLU A 117 18.54 3.16 -5.33
N GLU A 118 19.30 2.10 -4.99
CA GLU A 118 19.85 1.17 -5.97
C GLU A 118 18.77 0.16 -6.39
N ASN A 119 18.39 0.20 -7.66
CA ASN A 119 17.46 -0.72 -8.27
C ASN A 119 18.21 -1.90 -8.91
N TYR A 120 17.82 -3.10 -8.47
CA TYR A 120 18.43 -4.36 -8.91
C TYR A 120 17.59 -5.09 -9.99
N ARG A 121 16.44 -4.53 -10.38
CA ARG A 121 15.47 -5.18 -11.29
C ARG A 121 15.60 -4.70 -12.74
N SER A 122 15.76 -3.40 -12.94
CA SER A 122 15.64 -2.73 -14.23
C SER A 122 16.96 -2.08 -14.64
N THR A 123 17.16 -1.90 -15.95
CA THR A 123 18.33 -1.24 -16.54
C THR A 123 18.16 0.29 -16.54
N GLN A 124 19.26 1.03 -16.75
CA GLN A 124 19.25 2.49 -16.60
C GLN A 124 18.27 3.18 -17.56
N ASN A 125 18.10 2.70 -18.80
CA ASN A 125 17.14 3.30 -19.74
C ASN A 125 15.68 3.21 -19.23
N ILE A 126 15.31 2.09 -18.59
CA ILE A 126 13.98 1.91 -17.99
C ILE A 126 13.82 2.85 -16.78
N LEU A 127 14.84 2.94 -15.93
CA LEU A 127 14.82 3.80 -14.75
C LEU A 127 14.77 5.28 -15.12
N ASP A 128 15.49 5.71 -16.14
CA ASP A 128 15.47 7.08 -16.64
C ASP A 128 14.06 7.46 -17.12
N GLY A 129 13.40 6.57 -17.87
CA GLY A 129 12.00 6.74 -18.27
C GLY A 129 11.06 6.85 -17.06
N ALA A 130 11.17 5.94 -16.09
CA ALA A 130 10.35 5.95 -14.88
C ALA A 130 10.58 7.23 -14.03
N ASN A 131 11.84 7.61 -13.81
CA ASN A 131 12.25 8.81 -13.08
C ASN A 131 11.73 10.09 -13.77
N ALA A 132 11.77 10.15 -15.10
CA ALA A 132 11.27 11.29 -15.87
C ALA A 132 9.74 11.43 -15.80
N VAL A 133 9.00 10.32 -15.73
CA VAL A 133 7.54 10.38 -15.55
C VAL A 133 7.20 10.83 -14.13
N ILE A 134 7.76 10.18 -13.11
CA ILE A 134 7.41 10.44 -11.70
C ILE A 134 7.84 11.83 -11.21
N SER A 135 8.82 12.48 -11.86
CA SER A 135 9.24 13.85 -11.49
C SER A 135 8.14 14.90 -11.65
N HIS A 136 7.07 14.60 -12.38
CA HIS A 136 5.92 15.51 -12.54
C HIS A 136 4.96 15.51 -11.34
N ASN A 137 5.05 14.51 -10.44
CA ASN A 137 4.17 14.42 -9.27
C ASN A 137 4.58 15.42 -8.18
N LYS A 138 3.56 16.02 -7.53
CA LYS A 138 3.72 16.93 -6.39
C LYS A 138 3.53 16.13 -5.08
N ASN A 139 4.12 16.60 -3.97
CA ASN A 139 4.03 16.01 -2.63
C ASN A 139 4.66 14.60 -2.48
N ARG A 140 5.90 14.44 -2.94
CA ARG A 140 6.72 13.23 -2.74
C ARG A 140 7.89 13.49 -1.79
N LYS A 141 8.39 12.45 -1.10
CA LYS A 141 9.61 12.55 -0.25
C LYS A 141 10.90 12.74 -1.06
N GLY A 142 10.82 12.58 -2.38
CA GLY A 142 11.90 12.81 -3.34
C GLY A 142 12.96 11.71 -3.28
N LYS A 143 13.05 10.93 -4.35
CA LYS A 143 14.10 9.93 -4.57
C LYS A 143 14.39 9.78 -6.05
N THR A 144 15.62 9.37 -6.36
CA THR A 144 16.06 9.05 -7.72
C THR A 144 16.64 7.65 -7.71
N LEU A 145 16.02 6.75 -8.47
CA LEU A 145 16.50 5.37 -8.57
C LEU A 145 17.62 5.27 -9.60
N PHE A 146 18.67 4.53 -9.29
CA PHE A 146 19.78 4.24 -10.21
C PHE A 146 20.10 2.74 -10.23
N THR A 147 20.81 2.26 -11.25
CA THR A 147 21.25 0.85 -11.30
C THR A 147 22.71 0.71 -11.72
N ARG A 148 23.32 -0.42 -11.33
CA ARG A 148 24.67 -0.83 -11.77
C ARG A 148 24.63 -1.89 -12.89
N SER A 149 23.45 -2.34 -13.30
CA SER A 149 23.27 -3.35 -14.35
C SER A 149 23.54 -2.85 -15.78
N GLY A 150 23.94 -1.58 -15.93
CA GLY A 150 24.20 -0.94 -17.21
C GLY A 150 22.95 -0.33 -17.85
N SER A 151 23.13 0.23 -19.05
CA SER A 151 22.08 0.98 -19.76
C SER A 151 20.91 0.10 -20.20
N GLY A 152 21.22 -1.13 -20.64
CA GLY A 152 20.26 -2.02 -21.30
C GLY A 152 19.73 -1.48 -22.63
N ASP A 153 18.70 -2.13 -23.15
CA ASP A 153 18.04 -1.72 -24.40
C ASP A 153 17.26 -0.43 -24.23
N LYS A 154 17.02 0.27 -25.34
CA LYS A 154 16.17 1.46 -25.35
C LYS A 154 14.70 1.07 -25.19
N ILE A 155 13.92 1.94 -24.54
CA ILE A 155 12.47 1.81 -24.49
C ILE A 155 11.92 2.00 -25.91
N VAL A 156 11.19 1.00 -26.41
CA VAL A 156 10.54 1.03 -27.72
C VAL A 156 9.15 1.63 -27.57
N TYR A 157 8.83 2.62 -28.41
CA TYR A 157 7.50 3.20 -28.52
C TYR A 157 6.98 2.94 -29.95
N LYS A 158 5.81 2.30 -30.05
CA LYS A 158 5.17 1.95 -31.32
C LYS A 158 3.76 2.50 -31.34
N THR A 159 3.43 3.28 -32.37
CA THR A 159 2.06 3.72 -32.66
C THR A 159 1.45 2.80 -33.71
N VAL A 160 0.21 2.37 -33.46
CA VAL A 160 -0.61 1.51 -34.32
C VAL A 160 -1.97 2.17 -34.55
N MET A 161 -2.72 1.72 -35.55
CA MET A 161 -3.98 2.36 -35.95
C MET A 161 -5.22 1.76 -35.26
N SER A 162 -5.10 0.59 -34.64
CA SER A 162 -6.21 -0.07 -33.92
C SER A 162 -5.71 -0.97 -32.79
N GLU A 163 -6.62 -1.34 -31.88
CA GLU A 163 -6.38 -2.32 -30.82
C GLU A 163 -6.07 -3.73 -31.35
N SER A 164 -6.62 -4.08 -32.52
CA SER A 164 -6.32 -5.34 -33.20
C SER A 164 -4.88 -5.36 -33.73
N GLU A 165 -4.40 -4.24 -34.28
CA GLU A 165 -3.00 -4.09 -34.69
C GLU A 165 -2.04 -4.09 -33.50
N GLU A 166 -2.41 -3.45 -32.37
CA GLU A 166 -1.63 -3.50 -31.14
C GLU A 166 -1.45 -4.95 -30.67
N SER A 167 -2.55 -5.70 -30.61
CA SER A 167 -2.56 -7.09 -30.18
C SER A 167 -1.65 -7.95 -31.07
N GLN A 168 -1.75 -7.80 -32.39
CA GLN A 168 -0.90 -8.53 -33.32
C GLN A 168 0.57 -8.16 -33.17
N TYR A 169 0.90 -6.87 -33.03
CA TYR A 169 2.27 -6.41 -32.81
C TYR A 169 2.89 -7.04 -31.56
N ILE A 170 2.15 -7.09 -30.45
CA ILE A 170 2.62 -7.73 -29.21
C ILE A 170 2.83 -9.23 -29.38
N ILE A 171 1.94 -9.93 -30.08
CA ILE A 171 2.08 -11.36 -30.38
C ILE A 171 3.37 -11.61 -31.20
N ASP A 172 3.58 -10.83 -32.26
CA ASP A 172 4.74 -10.98 -33.14
C ASP A 172 6.05 -10.74 -32.38
N GLU A 173 6.11 -9.73 -31.51
CA GLU A 173 7.26 -9.44 -30.64
C GLU A 173 7.57 -10.57 -29.66
N ILE A 174 6.54 -11.19 -29.07
CA ILE A 174 6.73 -12.35 -28.17
C ILE A 174 7.27 -13.54 -28.95
N ILE A 175 6.69 -13.86 -30.11
CA ILE A 175 7.13 -14.98 -30.96
C ILE A 175 8.57 -14.78 -31.42
N GLN A 176 8.97 -13.55 -31.79
CA GLN A 176 10.33 -13.26 -32.24
C GLN A 176 11.39 -13.39 -31.13
N LYS A 177 10.99 -13.22 -29.86
CA LYS A 177 11.89 -13.31 -28.69
C LYS A 177 11.99 -14.73 -28.10
N CYS A 178 11.07 -15.63 -28.46
CA CYS A 178 11.11 -17.05 -28.11
C CYS A 178 12.01 -17.82 -29.09
#